data_AF-A0A8J7SSI7-F1
#
_entry.id   AF-A0A8J7SSI7-F1
#
_cell.length_a   1.000
_cell.length_b   1.000
_cell.length_c   1.000
_cell.angle_alpha   90.00
_cell.angle_beta   90.00
_cell.angle_gamma   90.00
#
_symmetry.space_group_name_H-M   'P 1'
#
loop_
_entity.id
_entity.type
_entity.pdbx_description
1 polymer ?
#
loop_
_entity_poly.entity_id
_entity_poly.type
_entity_poly.pdbx_seq_one_letter_code
_entity_poly.pdbx_strand_id
1 'polypeptide(L)'
;MYSGIRYLIYSFQYLCLLYFFGFQASIFATFLGILIVYLLQTGIPLPPSTGLLGRGNIALLIFGYLSMVEGTTIAILSATFSLWMLNVVLPSILGAFFIAGLGWDEK
;
A
#
# COMPACT_ATOMS: atom_id res chain seq x y z
N MET A 1 13.05 -0.50 -17.69
CA MET A 1 11.79 0.17 -18.07
C MET A 1 10.54 -0.38 -17.37
N TYR A 2 10.43 -1.68 -17.04
CA TYR A 2 9.23 -2.24 -16.39
C TYR A 2 8.97 -1.78 -14.93
N SER A 3 10.01 -1.46 -14.15
CA SER A 3 9.84 -1.06 -12.73
C SER A 3 9.24 0.33 -12.53
N GLY A 4 9.48 1.28 -13.44
CA GLY A 4 8.97 2.65 -13.32
C GLY A 4 7.46 2.74 -13.48
N ILE A 5 6.90 1.97 -14.41
CA ILE A 5 5.45 1.93 -14.67
C ILE A 5 4.72 1.31 -13.47
N ARG A 6 5.23 0.20 -12.91
CA ARG A 6 4.66 -0.40 -11.70
C ARG A 6 4.67 0.59 -10.53
N TYR A 7 5.78 1.30 -10.36
CA TYR A 7 5.90 2.31 -9.32
C TYR A 7 4.83 3.39 -9.45
N LEU A 8 4.63 3.93 -10.66
CA LEU A 8 3.58 4.92 -10.92
C LEU A 8 2.18 4.36 -10.67
N ILE A 9 1.89 3.12 -11.11
CA ILE A 9 0.60 2.47 -10.87
C ILE A 9 0.33 2.34 -9.37
N TYR A 10 1.29 1.85 -8.58
CA TYR A 10 1.10 1.69 -7.13
C TYR A 10 0.95 3.04 -6.42
N SER A 11 1.74 4.05 -6.81
CA SER A 11 1.58 5.40 -6.27
C SER A 11 0.22 5.99 -6.59
N PHE A 12 -0.29 5.78 -7.82
CA PHE A 12 -1.61 6.26 -8.21
C PHE A 12 -2.73 5.52 -7.46
N GLN A 13 -2.66 4.20 -7.35
CA GLN A 13 -3.60 3.41 -6.54
C GLN A 13 -3.65 3.92 -5.10
N TYR A 14 -2.49 4.18 -4.49
CA TYR A 14 -2.43 4.64 -3.11
C TYR A 14 -2.99 6.05 -2.93
N LEU A 15 -2.73 6.95 -3.89
CA LEU A 15 -3.32 8.28 -3.93
C LEU A 15 -4.85 8.20 -4.02
N CYS A 16 -5.39 7.40 -4.94
CA CYS A 16 -6.84 7.20 -5.06
C CYS A 16 -7.46 6.66 -3.77
N LEU A 17 -6.83 5.68 -3.12
CA LEU A 17 -7.31 5.12 -1.86
C LEU A 17 -7.30 6.15 -0.72
N LEU A 18 -6.25 6.96 -0.60
CA LEU A 18 -6.18 8.02 0.42
C LEU A 18 -7.35 8.99 0.28
N TYR A 19 -7.60 9.51 -0.92
CA TYR A 19 -8.73 10.42 -1.16
C TYR A 19 -10.09 9.72 -1.02
N PHE A 20 -10.20 8.45 -1.42
CA PHE A 20 -11.42 7.65 -1.25
C PHE A 20 -11.80 7.51 0.22
N PHE A 21 -10.83 7.30 1.11
CA PHE A 21 -11.05 7.22 2.56
C PHE A 21 -11.14 8.60 3.25
N GLY A 22 -11.17 9.69 2.49
CA GLY A 22 -11.40 11.04 3.03
C GLY A 22 -10.14 11.76 3.51
N PHE A 23 -8.94 11.37 3.05
CA PHE A 23 -7.72 12.14 3.30
C PHE A 23 -7.79 13.51 2.63
N GLN A 24 -7.53 14.58 3.37
CA GLN A 24 -7.61 15.96 2.89
C GLN A 24 -6.24 16.63 2.93
N ALA A 25 -5.59 16.70 1.77
CA ALA A 25 -4.39 17.50 1.56
C ALA A 25 -4.27 17.89 0.09
N SER A 26 -3.28 18.71 -0.26
CA SER A 26 -2.94 18.99 -1.65
C SER A 26 -2.54 17.71 -2.38
N ILE A 27 -3.07 17.47 -3.58
CA ILE A 27 -2.76 16.29 -4.41
C ILE A 27 -1.25 16.20 -4.67
N PHE A 28 -0.62 17.33 -4.94
CA PHE A 28 0.82 17.39 -5.19
C PHE A 28 1.62 17.02 -3.93
N ALA A 29 1.26 17.59 -2.77
CA ALA A 29 1.91 17.26 -1.50
C ALA A 29 1.72 15.79 -1.13
N THR A 30 0.49 15.26 -1.32
CA THR A 30 0.16 13.86 -1.06
C THR A 30 0.99 12.94 -1.95
N PHE A 31 1.09 13.24 -3.24
CA PHE A 31 1.90 12.46 -4.17
C PHE A 31 3.38 12.44 -3.77
N LEU A 32 3.96 13.58 -3.41
CA LEU A 32 5.33 13.63 -2.87
C LEU A 32 5.47 12.82 -1.56
N GLY A 33 4.47 12.90 -0.68
CA GLY A 33 4.41 12.09 0.54
C GLY A 33 4.46 10.60 0.24
N ILE A 34 3.73 10.12 -0.77
CA ILE A 34 3.76 8.72 -1.22
C ILE A 34 5.17 8.31 -1.66
N LEU A 35 5.87 9.17 -2.42
CA LEU A 35 7.24 8.89 -2.85
C LEU A 35 8.19 8.72 -1.66
N ILE A 36 8.06 9.59 -0.65
CA ILE A 36 8.85 9.53 0.58
C ILE A 36 8.54 8.26 1.38
N VAL A 37 7.25 7.92 1.52
CA VAL A 37 6.81 6.69 2.19
C VAL A 37 7.44 5.47 1.53
N TYR A 38 7.41 5.37 0.19
CA TYR A 38 8.02 4.26 -0.52
C TYR A 38 9.54 4.26 -0.42
N LEU A 39 10.18 5.43 -0.47
CA LEU A 39 11.62 5.54 -0.27
C LEU A 39 12.04 4.98 1.10
N LEU A 40 11.37 5.40 2.17
CA LEU A 40 11.65 4.92 3.53
C LEU A 40 11.39 3.42 3.68
N GLN A 41 10.33 2.90 3.06
CA GLN A 41 10.00 1.48 3.11
C GLN A 41 11.04 0.59 2.42
N THR A 42 11.74 1.10 1.39
CA THR A 42 12.77 0.31 0.68
C THR A 42 13.97 -0.06 1.56
N GLY A 43 14.26 0.76 2.58
CA GLY A 43 15.37 0.51 3.51
C GLY A 43 15.10 -0.53 4.58
N ILE A 44 13.86 -0.98 4.75
CA ILE A 44 13.47 -1.88 5.86
C ILE A 44 13.02 -3.25 5.31
N PRO A 45 13.88 -4.27 5.36
CA PRO A 45 13.52 -5.62 4.93
C PRO A 45 12.64 -6.28 6.00
N LEU A 46 11.32 -6.14 5.87
CA LEU A 46 10.34 -6.77 6.76
C LEU A 46 9.62 -7.94 6.05
N PRO A 47 9.36 -9.05 6.78
CA PRO A 47 8.39 -10.07 6.35
C PRO A 47 7.05 -9.45 5.93
N PRO A 48 6.28 -10.07 5.03
CA PRO A 48 5.05 -9.47 4.49
C PRO A 48 4.01 -9.04 5.55
N SER A 49 3.85 -9.81 6.62
CA SER A 49 2.89 -9.55 7.70
C SER A 49 3.32 -8.41 8.62
N THR A 50 4.56 -8.42 9.11
CA THR A 50 5.11 -7.34 9.93
C THR A 50 5.37 -6.08 9.10
N GLY A 51 5.61 -6.25 7.81
CA GLY A 51 5.72 -5.18 6.82
C GLY A 51 4.45 -4.35 6.70
N LEU A 52 3.26 -4.94 6.86
CA LEU A 52 1.99 -4.18 6.81
C LEU A 52 1.92 -3.15 7.96
N LEU A 53 2.24 -3.58 9.18
CA LEU A 53 2.27 -2.70 10.35
C LEU A 53 3.34 -1.61 10.20
N GLY A 54 4.54 -2.00 9.76
CA GLY A 54 5.62 -1.05 9.48
C GLY A 54 5.26 -0.01 8.42
N ARG A 55 4.60 -0.44 7.33
CA ARG A 55 4.12 0.44 6.26
C ARG A 55 3.09 1.44 6.76
N GLY A 56 2.14 0.97 7.59
CA GLY A 56 1.14 1.82 8.25
C GLY A 56 1.77 2.89 9.12
N ASN A 57 2.75 2.54 9.95
CA ASN A 57 3.45 3.51 10.82
C ASN A 57 4.23 4.56 10.02
N ILE A 58 4.94 4.16 8.96
CA ILE A 58 5.66 5.11 8.10
C ILE A 58 4.68 6.06 7.41
N ALA A 59 3.57 5.53 6.91
CA ALA A 59 2.51 6.33 6.29
C ALA A 59 1.91 7.32 7.29
N LEU A 60 1.61 6.89 8.52
CA LEU A 60 1.11 7.76 9.59
C LEU A 60 2.11 8.86 9.94
N LEU A 61 3.40 8.53 10.01
CA LEU A 61 4.45 9.50 10.28
C LEU A 61 4.47 10.59 9.20
N ILE A 62 4.45 10.22 7.92
CA ILE A 62 4.53 11.21 6.83
C ILE A 62 3.22 11.98 6.67
N PHE A 63 2.10 11.28 6.53
CA PHE A 63 0.81 11.91 6.23
C PHE A 63 0.19 12.62 7.44
N GLY A 64 0.56 12.23 8.66
CA GLY A 64 0.17 12.95 9.87
C GLY A 64 0.71 14.38 9.93
N TYR A 65 1.83 14.68 9.25
CA TYR A 65 2.31 16.05 9.09
C TYR A 65 1.58 16.83 7.97
N LEU A 66 0.96 16.12 7.01
CA LEU A 66 0.30 16.75 5.85
C LEU A 66 -1.16 17.12 6.11
N SER A 67 -1.85 16.41 6.99
CA SER A 67 -3.27 16.63 7.30
C SER A 67 -3.52 16.51 8.80
N MET A 68 -4.22 17.50 9.37
CA MET A 68 -4.64 17.51 10.78
C MET A 68 -6.16 17.37 10.95
N VAL A 69 -6.87 16.95 9.89
CA VAL A 69 -8.31 16.74 9.93
C VAL A 69 -8.65 15.50 10.76
N GLU A 70 -9.76 15.55 11.50
CA GLU A 70 -10.29 14.39 12.21
C GLU A 70 -10.50 13.20 11.25
N GLY A 71 -10.10 12.00 11.67
CA GLY A 71 -10.19 10.80 10.84
C GLY A 71 -9.00 10.55 9.89
N THR A 72 -8.02 11.46 9.81
CA THR A 72 -6.81 11.30 8.98
C THR A 72 -6.10 9.96 9.24
N THR A 73 -5.92 9.59 10.52
CA THR A 73 -5.29 8.30 10.91
C THR A 73 -6.03 7.09 10.34
N ILE A 74 -7.36 7.08 10.45
CA ILE A 74 -8.21 5.98 9.97
C ILE A 74 -8.16 5.92 8.44
N ALA A 75 -8.17 7.07 7.76
CA ALA A 75 -8.04 7.14 6.32
C ALA A 75 -6.71 6.55 5.82
N ILE A 76 -5.60 6.93 6.46
CA ILE A 76 -4.25 6.43 6.11
C ILE A 76 -4.15 4.92 6.33
N LEU A 77 -4.62 4.42 7.48
CA LEU A 77 -4.56 2.99 7.79
C LEU A 77 -5.45 2.17 6.86
N SER A 78 -6.67 2.65 6.59
CA SER A 78 -7.61 1.99 5.69
C SER A 78 -7.09 1.95 4.25
N ALA A 79 -6.50 3.05 3.77
CA ALA A 79 -5.86 3.11 2.46
C ALA A 79 -4.68 2.14 2.36
N THR A 80 -3.82 2.11 3.38
CA THR A 80 -2.63 1.24 3.42
C THR A 80 -3.01 -0.24 3.45
N PHE A 81 -4.02 -0.59 4.26
CA PHE A 81 -4.56 -1.95 4.33
C PHE A 81 -5.19 -2.38 3.00
N SER A 82 -6.02 -1.51 2.40
CA SER A 82 -6.67 -1.79 1.12
C SER A 82 -5.66 -1.98 0.00
N LEU A 83 -4.61 -1.15 -0.04
CA LEU A 83 -3.54 -1.31 -1.02
C LEU A 83 -2.80 -2.65 -0.86
N TRP A 84 -2.56 -3.08 0.38
CA TRP A 84 -1.96 -4.39 0.64
C TRP A 84 -2.88 -5.54 0.24
N MET A 85 -4.19 -5.44 0.52
CA MET A 85 -5.16 -6.43 0.05
C MET A 85 -5.14 -6.58 -1.47
N LEU A 86 -5.15 -5.46 -2.19
CA LEU A 86 -5.14 -5.45 -3.65
C LEU A 86 -3.83 -6.01 -4.23
N ASN A 87 -2.69 -5.59 -3.69
CA ASN A 87 -1.39 -5.89 -4.30
C ASN A 87 -0.71 -7.15 -3.78
N VAL A 88 -1.13 -7.68 -2.63
CA VAL A 88 -0.51 -8.88 -2.02
C VAL A 88 -1.54 -10.00 -1.85
N VAL A 89 -2.68 -9.73 -1.22
CA VAL A 89 -3.62 -10.79 -0.85
C VAL A 89 -4.34 -11.35 -2.08
N LEU A 90 -4.90 -10.50 -2.94
CA LEU A 90 -5.55 -10.95 -4.17
C LEU A 90 -4.65 -11.85 -5.04
N PRO A 91 -3.42 -11.44 -5.40
CA PRO A 91 -2.55 -12.30 -6.20
C PRO A 91 -2.11 -13.56 -5.45
N SER A 92 -1.96 -13.51 -4.12
CA SER A 92 -1.62 -14.71 -3.32
C SER A 92 -2.74 -15.74 -3.33
N ILE A 93 -3.99 -15.29 -3.21
CA ILE A 93 -5.17 -16.18 -3.28
C ILE A 93 -5.26 -16.83 -4.65
N LEU A 94 -5.15 -16.03 -5.73
CA LEU A 94 -5.16 -16.55 -7.10
C LEU A 94 -4.03 -17.56 -7.31
N GLY A 95 -2.80 -17.24 -6.86
CA GLY A 95 -1.67 -18.17 -6.93
C GLY A 95 -1.93 -19.48 -6.18
N ALA A 96 -2.52 -19.42 -4.98
CA ALA A 96 -2.88 -20.61 -4.21
C ALA A 96 -3.93 -21.48 -4.94
N PHE A 97 -4.93 -20.88 -5.58
CA PHE A 97 -5.90 -21.61 -6.40
C PHE A 97 -5.24 -22.34 -7.58
N PHE A 98 -4.31 -21.69 -8.30
CA PHE A 98 -3.58 -22.34 -9.40
C PHE A 98 -2.70 -23.49 -8.92
N ILE A 99 -2.00 -23.33 -7.80
CA ILE A 99 -1.16 -24.40 -7.22
C ILE A 99 -2.02 -25.57 -6.76
N ALA A 100 -3.13 -25.32 -6.07
CA ALA A 100 -4.04 -26.37 -5.60
C ALA A 100 -4.69 -27.13 -6.76
N GLY A 101 -4.95 -26.47 -7.89
CA GLY A 101 -5.47 -27.10 -9.11
C GLY A 101 -4.45 -27.97 -9.86
N LEU A 102 -3.15 -27.65 -9.78
CA LEU A 102 -2.08 -28.40 -10.45
C LEU A 102 -1.49 -29.52 -9.59
N GLY A 103 -1.43 -29.34 -8.26
CA GLY A 103 -0.87 -30.32 -7.32
C GLY A 103 -1.82 -31.45 -6.91
N TRP A 104 -3.00 -31.55 -7.55
CA TRP A 104 -3.97 -32.62 -7.28
C TRP A 104 -3.81 -33.83 -8.22
N ASP A 105 -3.13 -33.68 -9.36
CA ASP A 105 -3.02 -34.73 -10.39
C ASP A 105 -1.83 -35.70 -10.18
N GLU A 106 -1.10 -35.58 -9.08
CA GLU A 106 0.06 -36.43 -8.74
C GLU A 106 -0.21 -37.46 -7.62
N LYS A 107 -1.48 -37.82 -7.38
CA LYS A 107 -1.84 -38.96 -6.51
C LYS A 107 -2.79 -39.94 -7.18
#